data_AF-A0A821J300-F1
#
_entry.id   AF-A0A821J300-F1
#
_cell.length_a   1.000
_cell.length_b   1.000
_cell.length_c   1.000
_cell.angle_alpha   90.00
_cell.angle_beta   90.00
_cell.angle_gamma   90.00
#
_symmetry.space_group_name_H-M   'P 1'
#
loop_
_entity.id
_entity.type
_entity.pdbx_description
1 polymer ?
#
loop_
_entity_poly.entity_id
_entity_poly.type
_entity_poly.pdbx_seq_one_letter_code
_entity_poly.pdbx_strand_id
1 'polypeptide(L)'
;EREFDVYSLTLNNNDQHLYDQNPHLREVFINRQELLIYHEEFTDKNRLLDLSPNESTITKSSVGELNTTEYWGQRKLLLSEIEFLTSYATDDNCLVVYTGAAPRTHLDYLSSLFPELEFVLIDIEPFVAFKSDKIKIQSECFTEDLAKTFSEKNKNILFICDIRTFSSHNNIAEDIHIDISNQTIWHSTIDPHASLLTFRLPNVSDTILFFEGHLLLDTWTSRRSMECRLIVEKNAQMKTYDNVDFKRAMNNFQNITRTMYYEHDLDTVETEGLDHCYDCRAEIFILQKYLNKTKMFTDERELKKKIAELSYNISRNIGEKNRQPIINGVRTLNVIRK
;
A
#
# COMPACT_ATOMS: atom_id res chain seq x y z
N GLU A 1 -4.55 23.63 13.67
CA GLU A 1 -3.29 23.50 12.92
C GLU A 1 -2.19 24.11 13.78
N ARG A 2 -1.06 23.42 13.98
CA ARG A 2 0.11 24.05 14.62
C ARG A 2 0.88 24.74 13.50
N GLU A 3 0.89 26.06 13.48
CA GLU A 3 1.81 26.81 12.62
C GLU A 3 3.24 26.54 13.13
N PHE A 4 4.12 26.06 12.25
CA PHE A 4 5.53 25.82 12.56
C PHE A 4 6.36 26.92 11.88
N ASP A 5 7.15 27.64 12.66
CA ASP A 5 8.04 28.68 12.14
C ASP A 5 9.26 28.04 11.47
N VAL A 6 9.21 27.93 10.15
CA VAL A 6 10.26 27.36 9.30
C VAL A 6 11.59 28.09 9.47
N TYR A 7 11.53 29.41 9.70
CA TYR A 7 12.73 30.24 9.84
C TYR A 7 13.50 29.92 11.14
N SER A 8 12.84 29.28 12.11
CA SER A 8 13.48 28.82 13.34
C SER A 8 14.41 27.62 13.14
N LEU A 9 14.39 26.95 11.97
CA LEU A 9 15.20 25.75 11.72
C LEU A 9 16.68 26.04 11.46
N THR A 10 17.04 27.24 11.01
CA THR A 10 18.44 27.62 10.70
C THR A 10 19.18 26.57 9.85
N LEU A 11 18.54 26.10 8.76
CA LEU A 11 19.10 25.07 7.89
C LEU A 11 20.29 25.61 7.08
N ASN A 12 21.28 24.75 6.83
CA ASN A 12 22.32 25.07 5.84
C ASN A 12 21.71 25.02 4.41
N ASN A 13 22.47 25.49 3.40
CA ASN A 13 21.95 25.57 2.04
C ASN A 13 21.50 24.21 1.45
N ASN A 14 22.21 23.12 1.77
CA ASN A 14 21.87 21.79 1.27
C ASN A 14 20.60 21.28 1.94
N ASP A 15 20.49 21.41 3.26
CA ASP A 15 19.31 21.00 4.02
C ASP A 15 18.08 21.83 3.62
N GLN A 16 18.25 23.13 3.37
CA GLN A 16 17.16 23.98 2.89
C GLN A 16 16.68 23.54 1.50
N HIS A 17 17.60 23.16 0.61
CA HIS A 17 17.23 22.64 -0.70
C HIS A 17 16.44 21.34 -0.59
N LEU A 18 16.93 20.38 0.21
CA LEU A 18 16.25 19.10 0.46
C LEU A 18 14.87 19.32 1.11
N TYR A 19 14.77 20.24 2.05
CA TYR A 19 13.52 20.63 2.70
C TYR A 19 12.48 21.18 1.71
N ASP A 20 12.91 22.07 0.82
CA ASP A 20 12.03 22.72 -0.14
C ASP A 20 11.52 21.73 -1.19
N GLN A 21 12.39 20.83 -1.68
CA GLN A 21 12.09 19.86 -2.74
C GLN A 21 11.37 18.59 -2.26
N ASN A 22 11.41 18.26 -0.97
CA ASN A 22 10.85 17.01 -0.45
C ASN A 22 9.82 17.24 0.66
N PRO A 23 8.58 17.67 0.32
CA PRO A 23 7.53 17.94 1.28
C PRO A 23 7.25 16.81 2.28
N HIS A 24 7.34 15.54 1.87
CA HIS A 24 7.09 14.40 2.73
C HIS A 24 8.21 14.13 3.74
N LEU A 25 9.41 14.66 3.49
CA LEU A 25 10.59 14.52 4.37
C LEU A 25 10.78 15.69 5.33
N ARG A 26 9.99 16.77 5.19
CA ARG A 26 10.10 17.98 6.03
C ARG A 26 10.01 17.69 7.52
N GLU A 27 9.27 16.66 7.93
CA GLU A 27 9.20 16.22 9.33
C GLU A 27 10.56 15.90 9.95
N VAL A 28 11.51 15.39 9.17
CA VAL A 28 12.86 15.07 9.66
C VAL A 28 13.54 16.33 10.17
N PHE A 29 13.51 17.40 9.37
CA PHE A 29 14.10 18.69 9.74
C PHE A 29 13.33 19.38 10.87
N ILE A 30 11.99 19.36 10.81
CA ILE A 30 11.11 19.96 11.82
C ILE A 30 11.33 19.33 13.20
N ASN A 31 11.47 18.01 13.24
CA ASN A 31 11.71 17.25 14.46
C ASN A 31 13.21 17.19 14.84
N ARG A 32 14.08 17.93 14.13
CA ARG A 32 15.54 18.00 14.36
C ARG A 32 16.23 16.63 14.33
N GLN A 33 15.80 15.80 13.40
CA GLN A 33 16.35 14.48 13.15
C GLN A 33 17.39 14.56 12.03
N GLU A 34 18.33 13.63 12.03
CA GLU A 34 19.27 13.46 10.93
C GLU A 34 18.52 12.87 9.72
N LEU A 35 18.72 13.47 8.55
CA LEU A 35 18.21 12.91 7.30
C LEU A 35 19.06 11.71 6.91
N LEU A 36 18.45 10.54 6.97
CA LEU A 36 19.06 9.31 6.50
C LEU A 36 18.86 9.18 4.99
N ILE A 37 19.94 8.87 4.28
CA ILE A 37 19.95 8.67 2.84
C ILE A 37 20.10 7.17 2.54
N TYR A 38 19.21 6.64 1.71
CA TYR A 38 19.32 5.29 1.19
C TYR A 38 20.26 5.29 -0.02
N HIS A 39 21.36 4.54 0.07
CA HIS A 39 22.43 4.54 -0.93
C HIS A 39 22.45 3.32 -1.85
N GLU A 40 21.61 2.32 -1.59
CA GLU A 40 21.53 1.10 -2.39
C GLU A 40 20.43 1.20 -3.47
N GLU A 41 20.40 0.23 -4.37
CA GLU A 41 19.33 0.10 -5.35
C GLU A 41 18.01 -0.27 -4.66
N PHE A 42 16.93 0.42 -5.03
CA PHE A 42 15.60 0.08 -4.53
C PHE A 42 15.04 -1.12 -5.32
N THR A 43 14.84 -2.23 -4.60
CA THR A 43 14.43 -3.53 -5.14
C THR A 43 13.15 -4.03 -4.47
N ASP A 44 12.70 -5.24 -4.86
CA ASP A 44 11.57 -5.91 -4.22
C ASP A 44 11.76 -6.09 -2.70
N LYS A 45 12.99 -6.24 -2.22
CA LYS A 45 13.28 -6.37 -0.78
C LYS A 45 12.84 -5.13 0.00
N ASN A 46 12.94 -3.94 -0.60
CA ASN A 46 12.53 -2.70 0.04
C ASN A 46 11.01 -2.60 0.19
N ARG A 47 10.25 -3.40 -0.55
CA ARG A 47 8.79 -3.50 -0.45
C ARG A 47 8.35 -4.47 0.64
N LEU A 48 9.27 -5.26 1.19
CA LEU A 48 8.96 -6.26 2.22
C LEU A 48 9.26 -5.74 3.62
N LEU A 49 8.38 -6.05 4.57
CA LEU A 49 8.60 -5.81 5.98
C LEU A 49 9.55 -6.87 6.52
N ASP A 50 10.74 -6.44 6.94
CA ASP A 50 11.72 -7.31 7.58
C ASP A 50 11.41 -7.46 9.08
N LEU A 51 11.13 -8.71 9.50
CA LEU A 51 10.90 -9.06 10.90
C LEU A 51 12.18 -9.43 11.65
N SER A 52 13.33 -9.45 10.98
CA SER A 52 14.62 -9.73 11.60
C SER A 52 14.88 -8.80 12.79
N PRO A 53 15.49 -9.30 13.88
CA PRO A 53 15.83 -8.44 15.00
C PRO A 53 16.90 -7.42 14.60
N ASN A 54 16.47 -6.19 14.32
CA ASN A 54 17.37 -5.05 14.17
C ASN A 54 17.78 -4.54 15.56
N GLU A 55 19.09 -4.44 15.80
CA GLU A 55 19.67 -3.92 17.05
C GLU A 55 19.38 -2.42 17.26
N SER A 56 19.01 -1.68 16.21
CA SER A 56 18.72 -0.25 16.28
C SER A 56 17.24 0.03 16.53
N THR A 57 16.79 -0.12 17.77
CA THR A 57 15.48 0.39 18.20
C THR A 57 15.57 1.88 18.52
N ILE A 58 15.50 2.75 17.51
CA ILE A 58 15.14 4.15 17.78
C ILE A 58 13.63 4.17 18.05
N THR A 59 13.27 4.03 19.32
CA THR A 59 11.91 4.27 19.80
C THR A 59 11.65 5.77 19.76
N LYS A 60 11.14 6.28 18.63
CA LYS A 60 10.57 7.65 18.61
C LYS A 60 9.39 7.70 19.57
N SER A 61 9.42 8.63 20.51
CA SER A 61 8.28 8.94 21.37
C SER A 61 7.24 9.71 20.54
N SER A 62 6.12 9.05 20.22
CA SER A 62 5.03 9.55 19.36
C SER A 62 4.24 10.75 19.90
N VAL A 63 4.63 11.33 21.03
CA VAL A 63 3.90 12.41 21.71
C VAL A 63 4.56 13.75 21.39
N GLY A 64 4.13 14.38 20.28
CA GLY A 64 4.43 15.79 19.99
C GLY A 64 5.05 16.09 18.63
N GLU A 65 5.52 15.07 17.91
CA GLU A 65 6.19 15.20 16.60
C GLU A 65 5.20 15.58 15.48
N LEU A 66 5.64 16.45 14.58
CA LEU A 66 4.90 16.81 13.37
C LEU A 66 5.18 15.76 12.29
N ASN A 67 4.15 15.31 11.56
CA ASN A 67 4.27 14.33 10.49
C ASN A 67 3.95 14.99 9.15
N THR A 68 4.71 14.66 8.11
CA THR A 68 4.55 15.21 6.76
C THR A 68 4.22 14.17 5.70
N THR A 69 4.34 12.88 6.04
CA THR A 69 3.83 11.78 5.23
C THR A 69 2.31 11.85 5.05
N GLU A 70 1.84 11.59 3.83
CA GLU A 70 0.41 11.61 3.51
C GLU A 70 -0.28 10.26 3.76
N TYR A 71 -1.59 10.34 4.00
CA TYR A 71 -2.48 9.18 3.99
C TYR A 71 -3.41 9.26 2.78
N TRP A 72 -3.37 8.26 1.91
CA TRP A 72 -4.22 8.17 0.73
C TRP A 72 -4.80 6.76 0.56
N GLY A 73 -5.90 6.50 1.25
CA GLY A 73 -6.43 5.14 1.43
C GLY A 73 -6.75 4.40 0.12
N GLN A 74 -7.36 5.08 -0.86
CA GLN A 74 -7.64 4.44 -2.16
C GLN A 74 -6.38 4.21 -3.00
N ARG A 75 -5.39 5.12 -2.93
CA ARG A 75 -4.11 4.99 -3.63
C ARG A 75 -3.28 3.84 -3.05
N LYS A 76 -3.27 3.72 -1.72
CA LYS A 76 -2.66 2.62 -0.97
C LYS A 76 -3.13 1.26 -1.50
N LEU A 77 -4.46 1.08 -1.55
CA LEU A 77 -5.07 -0.16 -2.03
C LEU A 77 -4.67 -0.44 -3.49
N LEU A 78 -4.91 0.53 -4.37
CA LEU A 78 -4.63 0.39 -5.80
C LEU A 78 -3.17 0.00 -6.09
N LEU A 79 -2.19 0.64 -5.41
CA LEU A 79 -0.79 0.33 -5.66
C LEU A 79 -0.39 -1.07 -5.19
N SER A 80 -0.89 -1.50 -4.03
CA SER A 80 -0.65 -2.89 -3.56
C SER A 80 -1.27 -3.92 -4.50
N GLU A 81 -2.41 -3.61 -5.11
CA GLU A 81 -3.11 -4.48 -6.05
C GLU A 81 -2.40 -4.50 -7.41
N ILE A 82 -1.94 -3.36 -7.92
CA ILE A 82 -1.10 -3.29 -9.12
C ILE A 82 0.16 -4.11 -8.92
N GLU A 83 0.85 -3.97 -7.78
CA GLU A 83 2.06 -4.71 -7.45
C GLU A 83 1.83 -6.22 -7.42
N PHE A 84 0.73 -6.65 -6.77
CA PHE A 84 0.32 -8.05 -6.70
C PHE A 84 -0.06 -8.63 -8.07
N LEU A 85 -0.96 -7.98 -8.81
CA LEU A 85 -1.42 -8.46 -10.12
C LEU A 85 -0.28 -8.43 -11.14
N THR A 86 0.61 -7.43 -11.09
CA THR A 86 1.82 -7.41 -11.92
C THR A 86 2.72 -8.61 -11.63
N SER A 87 2.79 -9.08 -10.39
CA SER A 87 3.67 -10.20 -10.03
C SER A 87 3.05 -11.56 -10.33
N TYR A 88 1.73 -11.72 -10.16
CA TYR A 88 1.07 -13.03 -10.16
C TYR A 88 0.07 -13.27 -11.29
N ALA A 89 -0.40 -12.24 -12.00
CA ALA A 89 -1.25 -12.45 -13.16
C ALA A 89 -0.45 -13.13 -14.28
N THR A 90 -1.00 -14.21 -14.83
CA THR A 90 -0.47 -14.88 -16.01
C THR A 90 -1.29 -14.50 -17.24
N ASP A 91 -0.71 -14.69 -18.42
CA ASP A 91 -1.40 -14.42 -19.70
C ASP A 91 -2.64 -15.33 -19.92
N ASP A 92 -2.73 -16.43 -19.17
CA ASP A 92 -3.85 -17.37 -19.19
C ASP A 92 -5.02 -16.89 -18.31
N ASN A 93 -6.09 -16.36 -18.93
CA ASN A 93 -7.44 -16.11 -18.40
C ASN A 93 -7.60 -16.17 -16.86
N CYS A 94 -6.90 -15.27 -16.16
CA CYS A 94 -6.88 -15.20 -14.71
C CYS A 94 -8.20 -14.62 -14.19
N LEU A 95 -8.76 -15.25 -13.16
CA LEU A 95 -9.91 -14.74 -12.44
C LEU A 95 -9.44 -14.11 -11.13
N VAL A 96 -9.71 -12.82 -10.96
CA VAL A 96 -9.52 -12.11 -9.70
C VAL A 96 -10.80 -12.21 -8.88
N VAL A 97 -10.72 -12.88 -7.73
CA VAL A 97 -11.80 -12.91 -6.74
C VAL A 97 -11.45 -11.92 -5.65
N TYR A 98 -12.23 -10.85 -5.52
CA TYR A 98 -12.00 -9.78 -4.55
C TYR A 98 -13.14 -9.75 -3.52
N THR A 99 -12.84 -10.10 -2.28
CA THR A 99 -13.78 -9.99 -1.14
C THR A 99 -13.50 -8.77 -0.26
N GLY A 100 -14.56 -8.18 0.28
CA GLY A 100 -14.52 -6.88 0.94
C GLY A 100 -14.43 -5.73 -0.06
N ALA A 101 -14.85 -5.93 -1.31
CA ALA A 101 -14.53 -5.08 -2.45
C ALA A 101 -15.26 -3.72 -2.51
N ALA A 102 -16.19 -3.38 -1.62
CA ALA A 102 -16.95 -2.12 -1.69
C ALA A 102 -16.42 -1.05 -0.72
N PRO A 103 -16.72 0.25 -0.94
CA PRO A 103 -17.30 0.85 -2.16
C PRO A 103 -16.24 1.06 -3.28
N ARG A 104 -14.96 0.84 -2.92
CA ARG A 104 -13.69 0.92 -3.68
C ARG A 104 -13.76 1.52 -5.08
N THR A 105 -13.77 2.85 -5.09
CA THR A 105 -13.76 3.70 -6.28
C THR A 105 -12.57 3.54 -7.23
N HIS A 106 -11.48 2.89 -6.79
CA HIS A 106 -10.28 2.69 -7.62
C HIS A 106 -10.37 1.43 -8.51
N LEU A 107 -11.30 0.52 -8.24
CA LEU A 107 -11.39 -0.78 -8.93
C LEU A 107 -11.73 -0.66 -10.42
N ASP A 108 -12.51 0.36 -10.82
CA ASP A 108 -12.72 0.70 -12.23
C ASP A 108 -11.38 0.95 -12.93
N TYR A 109 -10.51 1.76 -12.31
CA TYR A 109 -9.21 2.08 -12.85
C TYR A 109 -8.27 0.86 -12.84
N LEU A 110 -8.24 0.11 -11.74
CA LEU A 110 -7.49 -1.14 -11.66
C LEU A 110 -7.84 -2.08 -12.81
N SER A 111 -9.13 -2.31 -13.07
CA SER A 111 -9.58 -3.20 -14.14
C SER A 111 -9.16 -2.71 -15.54
N SER A 112 -8.99 -1.40 -15.73
CA SER A 112 -8.54 -0.85 -17.00
C SER A 112 -7.04 -1.00 -17.24
N LEU A 113 -6.24 -1.16 -16.17
CA LEU A 113 -4.82 -1.48 -16.24
C LEU A 113 -4.56 -2.96 -16.58
N PHE A 114 -5.52 -3.84 -16.32
CA PHE A 114 -5.43 -5.28 -16.56
C PHE A 114 -6.63 -5.78 -17.39
N PRO A 115 -6.76 -5.34 -18.65
CA PRO A 115 -7.93 -5.62 -19.50
C PRO A 115 -8.14 -7.11 -19.82
N GLU A 116 -7.10 -7.93 -19.68
CA GLU A 116 -7.11 -9.38 -19.84
C GLU A 116 -7.74 -10.13 -18.65
N LEU A 117 -7.82 -9.50 -17.46
CA LEU A 117 -8.33 -10.14 -16.25
C LEU A 117 -9.86 -10.06 -16.15
N GLU A 118 -10.46 -11.13 -15.61
CA GLU A 118 -11.85 -11.12 -15.17
C GLU A 118 -11.91 -10.84 -13.67
N PHE A 119 -12.83 -9.99 -13.22
CA PHE A 119 -13.00 -9.65 -11.82
C PHE A 119 -14.35 -10.13 -11.30
N VAL A 120 -14.36 -10.75 -10.13
CA VAL A 120 -15.57 -10.99 -9.33
C VAL A 120 -15.39 -10.25 -8.01
N LEU A 121 -16.16 -9.18 -7.84
CA LEU A 121 -16.13 -8.29 -6.69
C LEU A 121 -17.29 -8.65 -5.75
N ILE A 122 -16.98 -8.88 -4.49
CA ILE A 122 -17.92 -9.42 -3.52
C ILE A 122 -17.88 -8.57 -2.25
N ASP A 123 -19.04 -8.02 -1.89
CA ASP A 123 -19.23 -7.25 -0.67
C ASP A 123 -20.72 -7.12 -0.33
N ILE A 124 -21.04 -6.96 0.95
CA ILE A 124 -22.39 -6.60 1.41
C ILE A 124 -22.71 -5.13 1.16
N GLU A 125 -21.68 -4.28 1.19
CA GLU A 125 -21.81 -2.84 0.99
C GLU A 125 -22.04 -2.51 -0.49
N PRO A 126 -22.77 -1.42 -0.79
CA PRO A 126 -23.07 -1.04 -2.16
C PRO A 126 -21.81 -0.58 -2.88
N PHE A 127 -21.67 -1.01 -4.13
CA PHE A 127 -20.60 -0.58 -5.01
C PHE A 127 -20.93 0.73 -5.72
N VAL A 128 -19.88 1.50 -6.05
CA VAL A 128 -19.99 2.61 -6.99
C VAL A 128 -20.12 2.06 -8.40
N ALA A 129 -20.87 2.75 -9.27
CA ALA A 129 -21.13 2.29 -10.63
C ALA A 129 -19.83 2.05 -11.42
N PHE A 130 -19.72 0.85 -11.99
CA PHE A 130 -18.58 0.42 -12.81
C PHE A 130 -18.85 0.58 -14.30
N LYS A 131 -17.78 0.73 -15.09
CA LYS A 131 -17.86 0.87 -16.55
C LYS A 131 -17.47 -0.38 -17.34
N SER A 132 -16.96 -1.41 -16.67
CA SER A 132 -16.30 -2.55 -17.34
C SER A 132 -17.17 -3.80 -17.36
N ASP A 133 -17.33 -4.41 -18.54
CA ASP A 133 -17.99 -5.71 -18.72
C ASP A 133 -17.17 -6.89 -18.14
N LYS A 134 -15.91 -6.64 -17.75
CA LYS A 134 -15.03 -7.62 -17.09
C LYS A 134 -15.28 -7.76 -15.60
N ILE A 135 -16.06 -6.86 -15.02
CA ILE A 135 -16.38 -6.84 -13.60
C ILE A 135 -17.75 -7.49 -13.39
N LYS A 136 -17.78 -8.55 -12.58
CA LYS A 136 -19.01 -9.14 -12.04
C LYS A 136 -19.11 -8.75 -10.57
N ILE A 137 -20.28 -8.28 -10.17
CA ILE A 137 -20.55 -7.85 -8.79
C ILE A 137 -21.47 -8.87 -8.14
N GLN A 138 -21.13 -9.28 -6.92
CA GLN A 138 -21.99 -10.08 -6.05
C GLN A 138 -22.21 -9.32 -4.75
N SER A 139 -23.41 -8.77 -4.58
CA SER A 139 -23.79 -8.02 -3.39
C SER A 139 -24.25 -8.97 -2.27
N GLU A 140 -23.30 -9.72 -1.72
CA GLU A 140 -23.54 -10.71 -0.67
C GLU A 140 -22.33 -10.83 0.27
N CYS A 141 -22.55 -11.45 1.42
CA CYS A 141 -21.46 -11.77 2.35
C CYS A 141 -20.63 -12.91 1.78
N PHE A 142 -19.31 -12.79 1.83
CA PHE A 142 -18.44 -13.87 1.40
C PHE A 142 -18.44 -15.01 2.42
N THR A 143 -18.88 -16.19 2.01
CA THR A 143 -19.02 -17.38 2.87
C THR A 143 -18.13 -18.52 2.38
N GLU A 144 -17.94 -19.53 3.22
CA GLU A 144 -17.21 -20.75 2.81
C GLU A 144 -17.92 -21.46 1.65
N ASP A 145 -19.25 -21.50 1.63
CA ASP A 145 -20.00 -22.12 0.53
C ASP A 145 -19.81 -21.35 -0.78
N LEU A 146 -19.78 -20.02 -0.73
CA LEU A 146 -19.44 -19.20 -1.90
C LEU A 146 -17.98 -19.44 -2.34
N ALA A 147 -17.04 -19.54 -1.40
CA ALA A 147 -15.65 -19.86 -1.68
C ALA A 147 -15.49 -21.20 -2.43
N LYS A 148 -16.25 -22.24 -2.06
CA LYS A 148 -16.26 -23.55 -2.75
C LYS A 148 -16.67 -23.45 -4.22
N THR A 149 -17.55 -22.51 -4.57
CA THR A 149 -17.95 -22.31 -5.98
C THR A 149 -16.81 -21.82 -6.89
N PHE A 150 -15.71 -21.32 -6.31
CA PHE A 150 -14.54 -20.87 -7.07
C PHE A 150 -13.51 -21.98 -7.27
N SER A 151 -13.30 -22.87 -6.31
CA SER A 151 -12.33 -23.96 -6.43
C SER A 151 -12.69 -24.97 -7.52
N GLU A 152 -13.98 -25.14 -7.81
CA GLU A 152 -14.49 -26.07 -8.82
C GLU A 152 -14.24 -25.63 -10.28
N LYS A 153 -13.78 -24.39 -10.52
CA LYS A 153 -13.81 -23.77 -11.85
C LYS A 153 -12.58 -24.02 -12.75
N ASN A 154 -11.55 -24.75 -12.29
CA ASN A 154 -10.29 -24.98 -13.03
C ASN A 154 -9.70 -23.70 -13.68
N LYS A 155 -9.84 -22.55 -13.01
CA LYS A 155 -9.28 -21.27 -13.44
C LYS A 155 -8.01 -20.96 -12.65
N ASN A 156 -7.10 -20.20 -13.26
CA ASN A 156 -6.01 -19.58 -12.51
C ASN A 156 -6.59 -18.43 -11.66
N ILE A 157 -6.76 -18.65 -10.35
CA ILE A 157 -7.41 -17.70 -9.45
C ILE A 157 -6.36 -16.90 -8.70
N LEU A 158 -6.54 -15.58 -8.70
CA LEU A 158 -5.89 -14.66 -7.79
C LEU A 158 -6.93 -14.16 -6.79
N PHE A 159 -6.64 -14.30 -5.50
CA PHE A 159 -7.58 -13.94 -4.45
C PHE A 159 -7.13 -12.67 -3.71
N ILE A 160 -7.99 -11.67 -3.62
CA ILE A 160 -7.72 -10.45 -2.86
C ILE A 160 -8.75 -10.36 -1.73
N CYS A 161 -8.26 -10.22 -0.50
CA CYS A 161 -9.10 -10.18 0.69
C CYS A 161 -8.75 -8.96 1.55
N ASP A 162 -9.68 -8.01 1.62
CA ASP A 162 -9.57 -6.83 2.49
C ASP A 162 -10.89 -6.59 3.21
N ILE A 163 -11.30 -7.64 3.95
CA ILE A 163 -12.44 -7.61 4.85
C ILE A 163 -12.13 -6.85 6.14
N ARG A 164 -13.19 -6.36 6.77
CA ARG A 164 -13.17 -5.85 8.14
C ARG A 164 -14.41 -6.35 8.87
N THR A 165 -14.21 -7.17 9.89
CA THR A 165 -15.28 -7.49 10.82
C THR A 165 -15.49 -6.30 11.75
N PHE A 166 -16.75 -5.90 11.91
CA PHE A 166 -17.19 -4.92 12.92
C PHE A 166 -18.25 -5.60 13.78
N SER A 167 -17.84 -6.38 14.79
CA SER A 167 -18.80 -7.00 15.69
C SER A 167 -19.47 -5.95 16.58
N SER A 168 -20.72 -6.20 16.96
CA SER A 168 -21.50 -5.33 17.86
C SER A 168 -20.88 -5.17 19.26
N HIS A 169 -19.88 -5.98 19.60
CA HIS A 169 -19.26 -6.04 20.92
C HIS A 169 -18.05 -5.10 21.06
N ASN A 170 -17.69 -4.33 20.01
CA ASN A 170 -16.54 -3.40 19.98
C ASN A 170 -15.20 -4.04 20.40
N ASN A 171 -15.04 -5.35 20.21
CA ASN A 171 -13.81 -6.05 20.55
C ASN A 171 -12.91 -6.19 19.31
N ILE A 172 -12.08 -5.18 19.08
CA ILE A 172 -11.18 -5.11 17.92
C ILE A 172 -10.27 -6.35 17.81
N ALA A 173 -9.83 -6.91 18.94
CA ALA A 173 -8.96 -8.08 18.90
C ALA A 173 -9.69 -9.33 18.40
N GLU A 174 -10.94 -9.52 18.82
CA GLU A 174 -11.79 -10.63 18.38
C GLU A 174 -12.16 -10.49 16.91
N ASP A 175 -12.49 -9.26 16.46
CA ASP A 175 -12.73 -8.96 15.05
C ASP A 175 -11.51 -9.33 14.18
N ILE A 176 -10.29 -9.04 14.65
CA ILE A 176 -9.05 -9.45 13.96
C ILE A 176 -8.91 -10.96 13.86
N HIS A 177 -9.22 -11.68 14.95
CA HIS A 177 -9.16 -13.14 14.94
C HIS A 177 -10.18 -13.74 13.97
N ILE A 178 -11.38 -13.17 13.89
CA ILE A 178 -12.40 -13.57 12.92
C ILE A 178 -11.90 -13.30 11.48
N ASP A 179 -11.35 -12.12 11.22
CA ASP A 179 -10.80 -11.75 9.91
C ASP A 179 -9.71 -12.75 9.47
N ILE A 180 -8.76 -13.07 10.36
CA ILE A 180 -7.66 -14.01 10.07
C ILE A 180 -8.17 -15.43 9.85
N SER A 181 -9.12 -15.88 10.67
CA SER A 181 -9.76 -17.20 10.52
C SER A 181 -10.44 -17.31 9.16
N ASN A 182 -11.25 -16.32 8.80
CA ASN A 182 -11.95 -16.26 7.51
C ASN A 182 -10.97 -16.25 6.33
N GLN A 183 -9.95 -15.39 6.37
CA GLN A 183 -8.90 -15.35 5.35
C GLN A 183 -8.21 -16.71 5.19
N THR A 184 -7.94 -17.41 6.30
CA THR A 184 -7.31 -18.73 6.30
C THR A 184 -8.20 -19.79 5.64
N ILE A 185 -9.46 -19.85 6.05
CA ILE A 185 -10.45 -20.79 5.50
C ILE A 185 -10.67 -20.51 4.01
N TRP A 186 -10.86 -19.26 3.62
CA TRP A 186 -11.18 -18.91 2.24
C TRP A 186 -10.01 -19.14 1.29
N HIS A 187 -8.78 -18.78 1.67
CA HIS A 187 -7.61 -19.11 0.87
C HIS A 187 -7.51 -20.63 0.67
N SER A 188 -7.65 -21.42 1.74
CA SER A 188 -7.55 -22.88 1.66
C SER A 188 -8.66 -23.50 0.82
N THR A 189 -9.88 -22.95 0.91
CA THR A 189 -11.06 -23.45 0.18
C THR A 189 -11.00 -23.11 -1.30
N ILE A 190 -10.54 -21.91 -1.66
CA ILE A 190 -10.41 -21.47 -3.06
C ILE A 190 -9.22 -22.15 -3.74
N ASP A 191 -8.16 -22.46 -2.98
CA ASP A 191 -6.88 -22.98 -3.48
C ASP A 191 -6.27 -22.12 -4.63
N PRO A 192 -6.17 -20.78 -4.44
CA PRO A 192 -5.74 -19.85 -5.47
C PRO A 192 -4.24 -20.00 -5.77
N HIS A 193 -3.81 -19.51 -6.93
CA HIS A 193 -2.38 -19.45 -7.26
C HIS A 193 -1.60 -18.55 -6.30
N ALA A 194 -2.19 -17.40 -5.98
CA ALA A 194 -1.70 -16.51 -4.93
C ALA A 194 -2.84 -15.70 -4.32
N SER A 195 -2.61 -15.15 -3.13
CA SER A 195 -3.53 -14.26 -2.45
C SER A 195 -2.85 -13.01 -1.93
N LEU A 196 -3.55 -11.88 -2.00
CA LEU A 196 -3.22 -10.64 -1.32
C LEU A 196 -4.18 -10.49 -0.13
N LEU A 197 -3.71 -10.83 1.06
CA LEU A 197 -4.49 -10.82 2.29
C LEU A 197 -4.18 -9.58 3.13
N THR A 198 -5.14 -9.13 3.92
CA THR A 198 -4.89 -8.07 4.89
C THR A 198 -4.22 -8.63 6.12
N PHE A 199 -3.10 -8.02 6.54
CA PHE A 199 -2.34 -8.45 7.69
C PHE A 199 -2.37 -7.41 8.80
N ARG A 200 -3.09 -7.73 9.87
CA ARG A 200 -3.27 -6.91 11.09
C ARG A 200 -3.15 -7.83 12.30
N LEU A 201 -2.40 -7.41 13.32
CA LEU A 201 -2.24 -8.19 14.54
C LEU A 201 -3.07 -7.62 15.69
N PRO A 202 -3.71 -8.47 16.52
CA PRO A 202 -4.47 -8.02 17.68
C PRO A 202 -3.52 -7.51 18.76
N ASN A 203 -3.91 -6.45 19.47
CA ASN A 203 -3.06 -5.85 20.49
C ASN A 203 -2.90 -6.67 21.78
N VAL A 204 -3.67 -7.76 21.93
CA VAL A 204 -3.80 -8.54 23.17
C VAL A 204 -3.07 -9.89 23.16
N SER A 205 -2.72 -10.41 21.98
CA SER A 205 -1.95 -11.65 21.86
C SER A 205 -0.47 -11.34 21.73
N ASP A 206 0.40 -12.24 22.19
CA ASP A 206 1.84 -12.16 21.92
C ASP A 206 2.18 -12.75 20.55
N THR A 207 1.38 -13.70 20.06
CA THR A 207 1.62 -14.36 18.77
C THR A 207 0.33 -14.64 18.00
N ILE A 208 0.44 -14.88 16.70
CA ILE A 208 -0.67 -15.36 15.87
C ILE A 208 -0.22 -16.44 14.89
N LEU A 209 -1.06 -17.45 14.69
CA LEU A 209 -0.86 -18.46 13.65
C LEU A 209 -1.57 -17.99 12.37
N PHE A 210 -0.81 -17.79 11.29
CA PHE A 210 -1.35 -17.45 9.97
C PHE A 210 -0.46 -18.05 8.87
N PHE A 211 -0.70 -17.75 7.58
CA PHE A 211 0.16 -18.26 6.51
C PHE A 211 1.55 -17.64 6.52
N GLU A 212 2.56 -18.44 6.18
CA GLU A 212 3.84 -17.94 5.72
C GLU A 212 3.68 -17.24 4.38
N GLY A 213 4.39 -16.13 4.20
CA GLY A 213 4.33 -15.35 2.98
C GLY A 213 5.15 -14.08 3.05
N HIS A 214 5.03 -13.24 2.02
CA HIS A 214 5.70 -11.96 1.96
C HIS A 214 4.83 -10.86 2.59
N LEU A 215 5.32 -10.27 3.69
CA LEU A 215 4.69 -9.10 4.31
C LEU A 215 5.02 -7.86 3.49
N LEU A 216 4.07 -7.40 2.68
CA LEU A 216 4.23 -6.27 1.76
C LEU A 216 3.85 -4.95 2.44
N LEU A 217 4.77 -3.98 2.42
CA LEU A 217 4.60 -2.64 2.98
C LEU A 217 3.63 -1.80 2.15
N ASP A 218 2.58 -1.28 2.78
CA ASP A 218 1.62 -0.37 2.17
C ASP A 218 2.20 1.03 1.94
N THR A 219 2.15 1.53 0.70
CA THR A 219 2.47 2.93 0.37
C THR A 219 1.31 3.87 0.73
N TRP A 220 1.59 5.12 1.09
CA TRP A 220 0.56 6.15 1.36
C TRP A 220 -0.38 5.78 2.52
N THR A 221 0.10 4.96 3.44
CA THR A 221 -0.66 4.51 4.61
C THR A 221 -0.70 5.59 5.69
N SER A 222 -1.61 5.48 6.66
CA SER A 222 -1.56 6.37 7.83
C SER A 222 -0.28 6.12 8.62
N ARG A 223 0.34 7.18 9.16
CA ARG A 223 1.56 7.08 10.00
C ARG A 223 1.38 6.17 11.21
N ARG A 224 0.13 6.01 11.68
CA ARG A 224 -0.23 5.14 12.83
C ARG A 224 -0.64 3.73 12.41
N SER A 225 -0.61 3.43 11.12
CA SER A 225 -1.06 2.14 10.62
C SER A 225 -0.11 1.03 11.06
N MET A 226 -0.68 0.02 11.71
CA MET A 226 -0.03 -1.25 12.08
C MET A 226 -0.56 -2.39 11.21
N GLU A 227 -0.79 -2.07 9.95
CA GLU A 227 -1.31 -2.97 8.94
C GLU A 227 -0.42 -2.94 7.71
N CYS A 228 -0.25 -4.11 7.12
CA CYS A 228 0.36 -4.29 5.82
C CYS A 228 -0.46 -5.32 5.02
N ARG A 229 0.05 -5.73 3.87
CA ARG A 229 -0.50 -6.86 3.11
C ARG A 229 0.35 -8.10 3.32
N LEU A 230 -0.25 -9.28 3.21
CA LEU A 230 0.44 -10.56 3.21
C LEU A 230 0.17 -11.22 1.85
N ILE A 231 1.22 -11.43 1.07
CA ILE A 231 1.16 -12.24 -0.14
C ILE A 231 1.37 -13.70 0.25
N VAL A 232 0.40 -14.54 -0.08
CA VAL A 232 0.39 -15.97 0.22
C VAL A 232 0.30 -16.75 -1.08
N GLU A 233 1.29 -17.61 -1.34
CA GLU A 233 1.28 -18.47 -2.53
C GLU A 233 0.53 -19.79 -2.26
N LYS A 234 0.15 -20.47 -3.34
CA LYS A 234 -0.48 -21.79 -3.27
C LYS A 234 0.36 -22.75 -2.42
N ASN A 235 -0.31 -23.49 -1.53
CA ASN A 235 0.30 -24.44 -0.58
C ASN A 235 1.21 -23.80 0.50
N ALA A 236 1.06 -22.51 0.77
CA ALA A 236 1.77 -21.85 1.87
C ALA A 236 1.55 -22.59 3.19
N GLN A 237 2.64 -22.74 3.94
CA GLN A 237 2.62 -23.36 5.26
C GLN A 237 2.10 -22.38 6.30
N MET A 238 1.68 -22.88 7.46
CA MET A 238 1.34 -22.02 8.59
C MET A 238 2.60 -21.60 9.33
N LYS A 239 2.65 -20.33 9.74
CA LYS A 239 3.72 -19.70 10.51
C LYS A 239 3.14 -18.95 11.71
N THR A 240 3.82 -19.08 12.84
CA THR A 240 3.55 -18.26 14.01
C THR A 240 4.29 -16.94 13.87
N TYR A 241 3.55 -15.83 13.87
CA TYR A 241 4.10 -14.47 13.89
C TYR A 241 4.13 -13.95 15.32
N ASP A 242 5.22 -13.29 15.69
CA ASP A 242 5.37 -12.60 16.96
C ASP A 242 4.90 -11.14 16.84
N ASN A 243 4.02 -10.73 17.75
CA ASN A 243 3.42 -9.41 17.73
C ASN A 243 4.41 -8.31 18.14
N VAL A 244 5.40 -8.61 18.99
CA VAL A 244 6.45 -7.67 19.39
C VAL A 244 7.36 -7.40 18.20
N ASP A 245 7.81 -8.44 17.51
CA ASP A 245 8.66 -8.32 16.34
C ASP A 245 7.98 -7.54 15.22
N PHE A 246 6.72 -7.87 14.90
CA PHE A 246 5.93 -7.15 13.91
C PHE A 246 5.73 -5.68 14.30
N LYS A 247 5.36 -5.40 15.55
CA LYS A 247 5.17 -4.02 16.01
C LYS A 247 6.46 -3.21 15.94
N ARG A 248 7.59 -3.81 16.32
CA ARG A 248 8.92 -3.20 16.22
C ARG A 248 9.25 -2.88 14.76
N ALA A 249 9.08 -3.83 13.86
CA ALA A 249 9.37 -3.67 12.44
C ALA A 249 8.49 -2.57 11.80
N MET A 250 7.18 -2.59 12.05
CA MET A 250 6.26 -1.56 11.55
C MET A 250 6.57 -0.18 12.13
N ASN A 251 6.93 -0.10 13.42
CA ASN A 251 7.31 1.17 14.03
C ASN A 251 8.61 1.73 13.44
N ASN A 252 9.59 0.86 13.17
CA ASN A 252 10.81 1.24 12.47
C ASN A 252 10.50 1.74 11.04
N PHE A 253 9.67 1.01 10.31
CA PHE A 253 9.24 1.42 8.98
C PHE A 253 8.60 2.81 9.00
N GLN A 254 7.53 2.97 9.80
CA GLN A 254 6.75 4.20 9.84
C GLN A 254 7.59 5.42 10.23
N ASN A 255 8.53 5.27 11.16
CA ASN A 255 9.24 6.40 11.75
C ASN A 255 10.64 6.64 11.22
N ILE A 256 11.25 5.66 10.55
CA ILE A 256 12.63 5.77 10.06
C ILE A 256 12.63 5.54 8.57
N THR A 257 12.38 4.29 8.14
CA THR A 257 12.49 3.87 6.74
C THR A 257 11.62 4.71 5.82
N ARG A 258 10.38 5.03 6.23
CA ARG A 258 9.41 5.75 5.42
C ARG A 258 9.84 7.19 5.10
N THR A 259 10.63 7.79 5.99
CA THR A 259 11.13 9.17 5.90
C THR A 259 12.62 9.25 5.60
N MET A 260 13.23 8.18 5.09
CA MET A 260 14.55 8.26 4.48
C MET A 260 14.45 8.92 3.10
N TYR A 261 15.57 9.48 2.65
CA TYR A 261 15.72 9.98 1.29
C TYR A 261 16.12 8.83 0.35
N TYR A 262 15.34 8.61 -0.71
CA TYR A 262 15.56 7.59 -1.72
C TYR A 262 15.78 8.24 -3.09
N GLU A 263 17.03 8.29 -3.52
CA GLU A 263 17.40 8.86 -4.82
C GLU A 263 16.63 8.21 -5.97
N HIS A 264 16.11 9.04 -6.87
CA HIS A 264 15.55 8.62 -8.16
C HIS A 264 15.65 9.77 -9.17
N ASP A 265 15.57 9.47 -10.44
CA ASP A 265 15.78 10.43 -11.53
C ASP A 265 14.47 10.88 -12.21
N LEU A 266 13.32 10.65 -11.56
CA LEU A 266 12.03 11.06 -12.10
C LEU A 266 11.89 12.59 -12.19
N ASP A 267 12.66 13.35 -11.42
CA ASP A 267 12.77 14.82 -11.49
C ASP A 267 13.24 15.34 -12.85
N THR A 268 13.83 14.47 -13.68
CA THR A 268 14.24 14.81 -15.04
C THR A 268 13.07 14.95 -16.02
N VAL A 269 11.86 14.60 -15.58
CA VAL A 269 10.60 14.80 -16.30
C VAL A 269 9.62 15.59 -15.43
N GLU A 270 8.63 16.21 -16.06
CA GLU A 270 7.59 16.91 -15.32
C GLU A 270 6.72 15.89 -14.57
N THR A 271 6.78 15.95 -13.23
CA THR A 271 5.98 15.11 -12.33
C THR A 271 5.11 15.98 -11.44
N GLU A 272 4.06 15.36 -10.89
CA GLU A 272 3.19 16.01 -9.95
C GLU A 272 3.33 15.39 -8.56
N GLY A 273 4.13 16.03 -7.71
CA GLY A 273 4.10 15.79 -6.26
C GLY A 273 4.74 14.49 -5.78
N LEU A 274 5.52 13.81 -6.61
CA LEU A 274 6.41 12.75 -6.16
C LEU A 274 7.74 13.37 -5.72
N ASP A 275 8.20 13.00 -4.53
CA ASP A 275 9.49 13.39 -3.95
C ASP A 275 10.31 12.15 -3.58
N HIS A 276 11.40 12.33 -2.84
CA HIS A 276 12.32 11.23 -2.53
C HIS A 276 11.98 10.47 -1.24
N CYS A 277 10.72 10.51 -0.76
CA CYS A 277 10.32 9.66 0.35
C CYS A 277 10.08 8.21 -0.10
N TYR A 278 9.94 7.30 0.88
CA TYR A 278 9.66 5.89 0.60
C TYR A 278 8.39 5.69 -0.23
N ASP A 279 7.29 6.38 0.12
CA ASP A 279 6.00 6.18 -0.54
C ASP A 279 6.08 6.52 -2.04
N CYS A 280 6.74 7.63 -2.36
CA CYS A 280 6.97 8.07 -3.73
C CYS A 280 7.92 7.11 -4.46
N ARG A 281 9.06 6.77 -3.86
CA ARG A 281 10.01 5.82 -4.48
C ARG A 281 9.38 4.46 -4.74
N ALA A 282 8.60 3.95 -3.79
CA ALA A 282 7.90 2.67 -3.90
C ALA A 282 6.83 2.72 -4.99
N GLU A 283 6.08 3.81 -5.10
CA GLU A 283 5.13 3.99 -6.20
C GLU A 283 5.83 3.97 -7.57
N ILE A 284 6.92 4.73 -7.71
CA ILE A 284 7.73 4.75 -8.94
C ILE A 284 8.18 3.33 -9.30
N PHE A 285 8.65 2.57 -8.31
CA PHE A 285 9.06 1.19 -8.48
C PHE A 285 7.92 0.28 -8.95
N ILE A 286 6.75 0.37 -8.31
CA ILE A 286 5.56 -0.44 -8.66
C ILE A 286 5.11 -0.14 -10.10
N LEU A 287 4.99 1.15 -10.45
CA LEU A 287 4.55 1.57 -11.78
C LEU A 287 5.57 1.19 -12.86
N GLN A 288 6.86 1.29 -12.55
CA GLN A 288 7.93 0.83 -13.44
C GLN A 288 7.83 -0.67 -13.71
N LYS A 289 7.62 -1.50 -12.67
CA LYS A 289 7.42 -2.95 -12.84
C LYS A 289 6.20 -3.26 -13.70
N TYR A 290 5.08 -2.59 -13.44
CA TYR A 290 3.86 -2.74 -14.23
C TYR A 290 4.08 -2.38 -15.70
N LEU A 291 4.71 -1.24 -15.97
CA LEU A 291 4.99 -0.78 -17.33
C LEU A 291 5.92 -1.75 -18.05
N ASN A 292 7.00 -2.20 -17.41
CA ASN A 292 7.95 -3.14 -18.01
C ASN A 292 7.31 -4.50 -18.33
N LYS A 293 6.32 -4.94 -17.53
CA LYS A 293 5.56 -6.16 -17.81
C LYS A 293 4.60 -6.00 -18.99
N THR A 294 3.91 -4.87 -19.08
CA THR A 294 2.84 -4.65 -20.07
C THR A 294 3.34 -4.12 -21.40
N LYS A 295 4.48 -3.42 -21.41
CA LYS A 295 5.08 -2.84 -22.62
C LYS A 295 6.60 -2.76 -22.47
N MET A 296 7.33 -3.17 -23.50
CA MET A 296 8.77 -2.92 -23.55
C MET A 296 9.05 -1.45 -23.90
N PHE A 297 9.81 -0.77 -23.05
CA PHE A 297 10.33 0.57 -23.31
C PHE A 297 11.83 0.50 -23.58
N THR A 298 12.27 1.03 -24.72
CA THR A 298 13.69 1.13 -25.08
C THR A 298 14.31 2.48 -24.73
N ASP A 299 13.48 3.52 -24.60
CA ASP A 299 13.88 4.86 -24.15
C ASP A 299 13.49 5.05 -22.69
N GLU A 300 14.51 5.20 -21.84
CA GLU A 300 14.37 5.42 -20.41
C GLU A 300 13.59 6.72 -20.08
N ARG A 301 13.74 7.76 -20.91
CA ARG A 301 13.00 9.01 -20.73
C ARG A 301 11.51 8.84 -21.04
N GLU A 302 11.17 7.99 -22.01
CA GLU A 302 9.77 7.65 -22.30
C GLU A 302 9.15 6.88 -21.13
N LEU A 303 9.87 5.90 -20.58
CA LEU A 303 9.45 5.15 -19.40
C LEU A 303 9.15 6.08 -18.22
N LYS A 304 10.06 7.01 -17.91
CA LYS A 304 9.87 8.02 -16.85
C LYS A 304 8.62 8.88 -17.07
N LYS A 305 8.42 9.37 -18.29
CA LYS A 305 7.20 10.13 -18.64
C LYS A 305 5.93 9.30 -18.42
N LYS A 306 5.97 8.01 -18.76
CA LYS A 306 4.82 7.11 -18.57
C LYS A 306 4.56 6.78 -17.11
N ILE A 307 5.60 6.65 -16.28
CA ILE A 307 5.46 6.54 -14.82
C ILE A 307 4.78 7.80 -14.27
N ALA A 308 5.26 8.98 -14.64
CA ALA A 308 4.68 10.25 -14.21
C ALA A 308 3.20 10.40 -14.67
N GLU A 309 2.89 10.01 -15.90
CA GLU A 309 1.54 10.01 -16.45
C GLU A 309 0.61 9.03 -15.71
N LEU A 310 1.06 7.81 -15.40
CA LEU A 310 0.28 6.85 -14.62
C LEU A 310 0.03 7.37 -13.20
N SER A 311 1.05 7.88 -12.52
CA SER A 311 0.92 8.49 -11.20
C SER A 311 -0.08 9.64 -11.19
N TYR A 312 0.00 10.51 -12.21
CA TYR A 312 -0.94 11.60 -12.46
C TYR A 312 -2.38 11.07 -12.62
N ASN A 313 -2.58 10.07 -13.49
CA ASN A 313 -3.89 9.50 -13.78
C ASN A 313 -4.50 8.80 -12.57
N ILE A 314 -3.70 8.09 -11.77
CA ILE A 314 -4.16 7.46 -10.52
C ILE A 314 -4.83 8.50 -9.62
N SER A 315 -4.17 9.64 -9.40
CA SER A 315 -4.69 10.72 -8.55
C SER A 315 -6.09 11.23 -8.96
N ARG A 316 -6.46 11.09 -10.24
CA ARG A 316 -7.73 11.58 -10.79
C ARG A 316 -8.81 10.51 -10.90
N ASN A 317 -8.40 9.24 -10.92
CA ASN A 317 -9.31 8.10 -11.09
C ASN A 317 -9.62 7.37 -9.78
N ILE A 318 -8.96 7.70 -8.69
CA ILE A 318 -9.36 7.26 -7.36
C ILE A 318 -10.37 8.26 -6.77
N GLY A 319 -11.50 7.75 -6.26
CA GLY A 319 -12.73 8.51 -5.97
C GLY A 319 -12.69 9.52 -4.82
N GLU A 320 -11.51 9.95 -4.39
CA GLU A 320 -11.36 11.15 -3.57
C GLU A 320 -11.50 12.41 -4.45
N LYS A 321 -12.64 12.55 -5.15
CA LYS A 321 -12.92 13.64 -6.12
C LYS A 321 -12.81 15.06 -5.54
N ASN A 322 -12.76 15.18 -4.22
CA ASN A 322 -12.60 16.44 -3.49
C ASN A 322 -11.21 16.63 -2.86
N ARG A 323 -10.25 15.74 -3.13
CA ARG A 323 -8.86 15.95 -2.69
C ARG A 323 -8.17 16.86 -3.71
N GLN A 324 -7.76 18.04 -3.24
CA GLN A 324 -6.93 18.94 -4.01
C GLN A 324 -5.65 18.20 -4.47
N PRO A 325 -5.16 18.44 -5.69
CA PRO A 325 -3.95 17.79 -6.20
C PRO A 325 -2.75 18.01 -5.26
N ILE A 326 -1.75 17.13 -5.32
CA ILE A 326 -0.54 17.15 -4.45
C ILE A 326 0.15 18.54 -4.49
N ILE A 327 -0.01 19.28 -5.58
CA ILE A 327 0.54 20.63 -5.77
C ILE A 327 -0.36 21.78 -5.26
N ASN A 328 -1.69 21.60 -5.23
CA ASN A 328 -2.64 22.69 -4.94
C ASN A 328 -3.45 22.49 -3.65
N GLY A 329 -3.21 21.39 -2.95
CA GLY A 329 -3.73 21.17 -1.61
C GLY A 329 -2.86 21.86 -0.58
N VAL A 330 -3.49 22.73 0.19
CA VAL A 330 -3.03 23.37 1.44
C VAL A 330 -2.65 22.33 2.54
N ARG A 331 -2.20 21.11 2.18
CA ARG A 331 -2.20 19.90 3.02
C ARG A 331 -0.82 19.30 3.31
N THR A 332 0.17 19.43 2.44
CA THR A 332 1.59 19.18 2.78
C THR A 332 2.15 20.39 3.54
N LEU A 333 1.49 20.68 4.66
CA LEU A 333 1.71 21.79 5.58
C LEU A 333 1.67 23.18 4.92
N ASN A 334 0.83 24.05 5.48
CA ASN A 334 1.15 25.47 5.64
C ASN A 334 2.37 25.65 6.56
N VAL A 335 3.50 25.09 6.15
CA VAL A 335 4.86 25.60 6.36
C VAL A 335 4.97 26.72 5.31
N ILE A 336 4.19 27.79 5.52
CA ILE A 336 4.12 28.89 4.57
C ILE A 336 5.41 29.68 4.71
N ARG A 337 6.16 29.83 3.61
CA ARG A 337 7.07 30.97 3.44
C ARG A 337 6.23 32.24 3.56
N LYS A 338 6.38 32.98 4.66
CA LYS A 338 6.10 34.42 4.64
C LYS A 338 7.38 35.18 4.42
#